data_AF-A0A158KL49-F1
#
_entry.id   AF-A0A158KL49-F1
#
_cell.length_a   1.000
_cell.length_b   1.000
_cell.length_c   1.000
_cell.angle_alpha   90.00
_cell.angle_beta   90.00
_cell.angle_gamma   90.00
#
_symmetry.space_group_name_H-M   'P 1'
#
loop_
_entity.id
_entity.type
_entity.pdbx_description
1 polymer ?
#
loop_
_entity_poly.entity_id
_entity_poly.type
_entity_poly.pdbx_seq_one_letter_code
_entity_poly.pdbx_strand_id
1 'polypeptide(L)'
;MTLPPATRYPGYDVLNKRDTVSWDNATRAVIDARLAVSSDPAFFNSVEWRALIALCACIVPQRSDASQIPVAALVDAKLSANHSDGYRDARLPRLRDAWRRGLAALDAESRKRFELPFASLGEEPQIALLKAMQAGDGHADNWQGMPSKLFFSERVLHDICGAYYSHPYAWSQIGFGGPANPRGYVRMTVDRRDPWEAVEASDGDEGNARKENQHAR
;
A
#
# COMPACT_ATOMS: atom_id res chain seq x y z
N MET A 1 -4.74 9.46 16.43
CA MET A 1 -3.54 8.68 16.05
C MET A 1 -2.27 9.50 16.31
N THR A 2 -1.20 8.85 16.77
CA THR A 2 0.17 9.38 16.58
C THR A 2 0.50 9.23 15.10
N LEU A 3 0.95 10.29 14.43
CA LEU A 3 1.38 10.21 13.04
C LEU A 3 2.44 9.10 12.89
N PRO A 4 2.50 8.38 11.74
CA PRO A 4 3.63 7.50 11.48
C PRO A 4 4.94 8.28 11.70
N PRO A 5 5.97 7.69 12.32
CA PRO A 5 7.22 8.41 12.60
C PRO A 5 7.85 8.95 11.32
N ALA A 6 8.66 10.01 11.46
CA ALA A 6 9.32 10.62 10.30
C ALA A 6 10.23 9.59 9.64
N THR A 7 10.45 9.71 8.33
CA THR A 7 11.39 8.81 7.66
C THR A 7 12.73 8.87 8.37
N ARG A 8 13.30 7.69 8.64
CA ARG A 8 14.66 7.58 9.16
C ARG A 8 15.72 7.83 8.08
N TYR A 9 15.31 8.15 6.85
CA TYR A 9 16.21 8.34 5.70
C TYR A 9 16.08 9.78 5.15
N PRO A 10 16.45 10.81 5.93
CA PRO A 10 16.28 12.19 5.51
C PRO A 10 17.06 12.47 4.23
N GLY A 11 16.42 13.15 3.26
CA GLY A 11 17.04 13.55 2.00
C GLY A 11 17.26 12.42 0.99
N TYR A 12 16.90 11.18 1.31
CA TYR A 12 16.92 10.08 0.34
C TYR A 12 15.69 10.13 -0.56
N ASP A 13 15.92 10.02 -1.87
CA ASP A 13 14.87 9.84 -2.87
C ASP A 13 15.34 8.79 -3.87
N VAL A 14 14.64 7.66 -3.90
CA VAL A 14 14.96 6.54 -4.79
C VAL A 14 14.82 6.94 -6.27
N LEU A 15 14.02 7.96 -6.59
CA LEU A 15 13.88 8.43 -7.98
C LEU A 15 15.15 9.08 -8.51
N ASN A 16 16.08 9.51 -7.65
CA ASN A 16 17.40 9.98 -8.09
C ASN A 16 18.24 8.87 -8.76
N LYS A 17 17.88 7.60 -8.55
CA LYS A 17 18.47 6.44 -9.22
C LYS A 17 17.97 6.26 -10.64
N ARG A 18 16.91 6.99 -11.02
CA ARG A 18 16.21 6.78 -12.27
C ARG A 18 17.18 6.73 -13.42
N ASP A 19 18.06 7.72 -13.57
CA ASP A 19 18.99 7.84 -14.70
C ASP A 19 20.35 7.17 -14.51
N THR A 20 20.49 6.30 -13.51
CA THR A 20 21.73 5.56 -13.26
C THR A 20 21.65 4.12 -13.77
N VAL A 21 22.75 3.38 -13.64
CA VAL A 21 22.81 1.93 -13.93
C VAL A 21 21.91 1.10 -12.99
N SER A 22 21.37 1.72 -11.94
CA SER A 22 20.49 1.04 -11.00
C SER A 22 19.17 0.61 -11.64
N TRP A 23 18.66 1.31 -12.67
CA TRP A 23 17.40 0.98 -13.34
C TRP A 23 17.55 0.80 -14.85
N ASP A 24 17.13 -0.38 -15.33
CA ASP A 24 16.95 -0.66 -16.75
C ASP A 24 15.63 -0.08 -17.29
N ASN A 25 15.43 -0.20 -18.61
CA ASN A 25 14.23 0.34 -19.28
C ASN A 25 12.93 -0.29 -18.77
N ALA A 26 12.94 -1.58 -18.42
CA ALA A 26 11.77 -2.27 -17.89
C ALA A 26 11.38 -1.72 -16.52
N THR A 27 12.37 -1.53 -15.63
CA THR A 27 12.15 -0.93 -14.31
C THR A 27 11.60 0.48 -14.44
N ARG A 28 12.18 1.31 -15.31
CA ARG A 28 11.68 2.68 -15.57
C ARG A 28 10.23 2.67 -16.01
N ALA A 29 9.85 1.81 -16.97
CA ALA A 29 8.48 1.72 -17.47
C ALA A 29 7.48 1.33 -16.38
N VAL A 30 7.83 0.37 -15.51
CA VAL A 30 6.96 -0.02 -14.39
C VAL A 30 6.80 1.11 -13.37
N ILE A 31 7.88 1.83 -13.06
CA ILE A 31 7.84 2.96 -12.13
C ILE A 31 7.03 4.11 -12.71
N ASP A 32 7.18 4.41 -14.00
CA ASP A 32 6.41 5.45 -14.68
C ASP A 32 4.92 5.14 -14.64
N ALA A 33 4.53 3.89 -14.89
CA ALA A 33 3.14 3.47 -14.81
C ALA A 33 2.56 3.64 -13.39
N ARG A 34 3.36 3.41 -12.34
CA ARG A 34 2.92 3.62 -10.94
C ARG A 34 2.78 5.10 -10.60
N LEU A 35 3.71 5.94 -11.05
CA LEU A 35 3.70 7.38 -10.83
C LEU A 35 2.56 8.07 -11.59
N ALA A 36 2.18 7.54 -12.76
CA ALA A 36 1.14 8.10 -13.62
C ALA A 36 -0.27 7.55 -13.36
N VAL A 37 -0.48 6.78 -12.28
CA VAL A 37 -1.79 6.20 -11.99
C VAL A 37 -2.84 7.30 -11.77
N SER A 38 -3.99 7.18 -12.43
CA SER A 38 -5.10 8.13 -12.29
C SER A 38 -5.70 8.06 -10.90
N SER A 39 -6.11 9.20 -10.35
CA SER A 39 -6.91 9.26 -9.11
C SER A 39 -8.38 8.90 -9.32
N ASP A 40 -8.83 8.76 -10.57
CA ASP A 40 -10.20 8.39 -10.89
C ASP A 40 -10.35 6.85 -10.96
N PRO A 41 -11.37 6.26 -10.32
CA PRO A 41 -11.58 4.82 -10.36
C PRO A 41 -12.01 4.36 -11.76
N ALA A 42 -11.37 3.30 -12.25
CA ALA A 42 -11.73 2.62 -13.49
C ALA A 42 -12.55 1.34 -13.25
N PHE A 43 -12.40 0.69 -12.08
CA PHE A 43 -13.10 -0.55 -11.75
C PHE A 43 -14.27 -0.36 -10.78
N PHE A 44 -14.07 0.42 -9.72
CA PHE A 44 -15.06 0.65 -8.67
C PHE A 44 -16.04 1.78 -9.00
N ASN A 45 -17.28 1.65 -8.52
CA ASN A 45 -18.21 2.78 -8.53
C ASN A 45 -17.88 3.80 -7.43
N SER A 46 -18.59 4.93 -7.40
CA SER A 46 -18.31 6.04 -6.46
C SER A 46 -18.44 5.66 -4.98
N VAL A 47 -19.34 4.76 -4.62
CA VAL A 47 -19.54 4.30 -3.23
C VAL A 47 -18.42 3.35 -2.83
N GLU A 48 -18.14 2.35 -3.67
CA GLU A 48 -17.05 1.39 -3.47
C GLU A 48 -15.70 2.11 -3.40
N TRP A 49 -15.48 3.10 -4.27
CA TRP A 49 -14.25 3.90 -4.31
C TRP A 49 -13.99 4.64 -3.00
N ARG A 50 -15.02 5.31 -2.46
CA ARG A 50 -14.91 5.99 -1.16
C ARG A 50 -14.64 5.00 -0.03
N ALA A 51 -15.26 3.83 -0.05
CA ALA A 51 -15.01 2.79 0.93
C ALA A 51 -13.57 2.24 0.84
N LEU A 52 -13.05 2.07 -0.38
CA LEU A 52 -11.66 1.65 -0.60
C LEU A 52 -10.67 2.70 -0.09
N ILE A 53 -10.90 3.99 -0.34
CA ILE A 53 -10.04 5.06 0.18
C ILE A 53 -9.99 5.01 1.72
N ALA A 54 -11.15 4.93 2.37
CA ALA A 54 -11.22 4.81 3.83
C ALA A 54 -10.51 3.55 4.34
N LEU A 55 -10.72 2.42 3.66
CA LEU A 55 -10.08 1.16 3.99
C LEU A 55 -8.55 1.25 3.89
N CYS A 56 -8.03 1.82 2.80
CA CYS A 56 -6.59 2.04 2.63
C CYS A 56 -6.01 2.94 3.72
N ALA A 57 -6.73 4.01 4.11
CA ALA A 57 -6.29 4.92 5.17
C ALA A 57 -6.18 4.22 6.54
N CYS A 58 -7.05 3.24 6.82
CA CYS A 58 -6.95 2.44 8.04
C CYS A 58 -5.80 1.40 8.01
N ILE A 59 -5.52 0.79 6.85
CA ILE A 59 -4.53 -0.28 6.73
C ILE A 59 -3.09 0.27 6.61
N VAL A 60 -2.91 1.33 5.82
CA VAL A 60 -1.62 2.01 5.60
C VAL A 60 -1.79 3.51 5.83
N PRO A 61 -1.89 3.96 7.09
CA PRO A 61 -1.98 5.38 7.39
C PRO A 61 -0.72 6.12 6.93
N GLN A 62 -0.89 7.22 6.21
CA GLN A 62 0.19 8.01 5.63
C GLN A 62 0.36 9.34 6.36
N ARG A 63 1.59 9.85 6.40
CA ARG A 63 1.89 11.16 6.99
C ARG A 63 1.44 12.26 6.04
N SER A 64 0.83 13.32 6.56
CA SER A 64 0.38 14.47 5.75
C SER A 64 1.50 15.36 5.21
N ASP A 65 2.70 15.29 5.79
CA ASP A 65 3.86 16.09 5.39
C ASP A 65 4.74 15.42 4.31
N ALA A 66 4.38 14.23 3.87
CA ALA A 66 5.07 13.49 2.80
C ALA A 66 4.17 13.35 1.57
N SER A 67 4.78 13.08 0.41
CA SER A 67 4.05 12.73 -0.81
C SER A 67 3.12 11.54 -0.57
N GLN A 68 1.83 11.73 -0.85
CA GLN A 68 0.81 10.69 -0.67
C GLN A 68 0.92 9.66 -1.78
N ILE A 69 0.89 8.39 -1.40
CA ILE A 69 0.80 7.25 -2.31
C ILE A 69 -0.69 7.00 -2.60
N PRO A 70 -1.13 6.99 -3.87
CA PRO A 70 -2.52 6.77 -4.22
C PRO A 70 -2.88 5.27 -4.16
N VAL A 71 -2.85 4.69 -2.96
CA VAL A 71 -2.97 3.23 -2.74
C VAL A 71 -4.27 2.67 -3.32
N ALA A 72 -5.40 3.35 -3.09
CA ALA A 72 -6.69 2.95 -3.63
C ALA A 72 -6.67 2.89 -5.17
N ALA A 73 -6.00 3.83 -5.83
CA ALA A 73 -5.90 3.87 -7.29
C ALA A 73 -5.05 2.72 -7.84
N LEU A 74 -3.96 2.38 -7.16
CA LEU A 74 -3.12 1.24 -7.53
C LEU A 74 -3.89 -0.09 -7.39
N VAL A 75 -4.70 -0.24 -6.34
CA VAL A 75 -5.58 -1.40 -6.17
C VAL A 75 -6.65 -1.44 -7.25
N ASP A 76 -7.32 -0.31 -7.53
CA ASP A 76 -8.33 -0.21 -8.59
C ASP A 76 -7.74 -0.53 -9.97
N ALA A 77 -6.55 -0.01 -10.29
CA ALA A 77 -5.86 -0.30 -11.55
C ALA A 77 -5.53 -1.80 -11.70
N LYS A 78 -5.06 -2.47 -10.62
CA LYS A 78 -4.85 -3.93 -10.61
C LYS A 78 -6.15 -4.67 -10.93
N LEU A 79 -7.26 -4.24 -10.33
CA LEU A 79 -8.57 -4.86 -10.54
C LEU A 79 -9.11 -4.58 -11.94
N SER A 80 -8.94 -3.37 -12.46
CA SER A 80 -9.30 -2.98 -13.83
C SER A 80 -8.51 -3.77 -14.88
N ALA A 81 -7.23 -4.06 -14.63
CA ALA A 81 -6.42 -4.94 -15.48
C ALA A 81 -6.71 -6.44 -15.27
N ASN A 82 -7.46 -6.80 -14.23
CA ASN A 82 -7.71 -8.19 -13.82
C ASN A 82 -6.44 -9.02 -13.61
N HIS A 83 -5.37 -8.39 -13.11
CA HIS A 83 -4.12 -9.07 -12.86
C HIS A 83 -4.22 -9.98 -11.62
N SER A 84 -4.15 -11.30 -11.84
CA SER A 84 -4.22 -12.30 -10.78
C SER A 84 -2.86 -12.56 -10.14
N ASP A 85 -2.85 -12.97 -8.88
CA ASP A 85 -1.63 -13.32 -8.13
C ASP A 85 -1.07 -14.71 -8.46
N GLY A 86 -1.73 -15.47 -9.36
CA GLY A 86 -1.37 -16.87 -9.64
C GLY A 86 -1.76 -17.87 -8.54
N TYR A 87 -2.22 -17.38 -7.38
CA TYR A 87 -2.75 -18.19 -6.28
C TYR A 87 -4.08 -17.60 -5.77
N ARG A 88 -5.01 -18.47 -5.34
CA ARG A 88 -6.30 -18.12 -4.74
C ARG A 88 -6.77 -19.25 -3.83
N ASP A 89 -7.09 -18.94 -2.57
CA ASP A 89 -7.79 -19.89 -1.69
C ASP A 89 -9.16 -20.25 -2.29
N ALA A 90 -9.49 -21.55 -2.30
CA ALA A 90 -10.71 -22.06 -2.95
C ALA A 90 -12.02 -21.47 -2.37
N ARG A 91 -12.00 -21.01 -1.12
CA ARG A 91 -13.14 -20.39 -0.43
C ARG A 91 -13.36 -18.92 -0.82
N LEU A 92 -12.40 -18.30 -1.49
CA LEU A 92 -12.55 -16.93 -2.01
C LEU A 92 -13.09 -16.95 -3.43
N PRO A 93 -14.04 -16.06 -3.78
CA PRO A 93 -14.39 -15.77 -5.17
C PRO A 93 -13.18 -15.29 -5.99
N ARG A 94 -13.36 -15.14 -7.31
CA ARG A 94 -12.34 -14.50 -8.15
C ARG A 94 -12.08 -13.08 -7.66
N LEU A 95 -10.86 -12.59 -7.91
CA LEU A 95 -10.33 -11.33 -7.36
C LEU A 95 -11.35 -10.17 -7.38
N ARG A 96 -11.91 -9.87 -8.55
CA ARG A 96 -12.91 -8.79 -8.73
C ARG A 96 -14.18 -8.98 -7.90
N ASP A 97 -14.70 -10.20 -7.88
CA ASP A 97 -15.92 -10.55 -7.14
C ASP A 97 -15.68 -10.49 -5.63
N ALA A 98 -14.51 -10.96 -5.18
CA ALA A 98 -14.12 -10.89 -3.77
C ALA A 98 -14.09 -9.44 -3.28
N TRP A 99 -13.51 -8.52 -4.08
CA TRP A 99 -13.46 -7.10 -3.75
C TRP A 99 -14.85 -6.44 -3.72
N ARG A 100 -15.69 -6.66 -4.73
CA ARG A 100 -17.05 -6.10 -4.77
C ARG A 100 -17.90 -6.61 -3.60
N ARG A 101 -17.87 -7.92 -3.33
CA ARG A 101 -18.59 -8.52 -2.20
C ARG A 101 -18.08 -8.02 -0.87
N GLY A 102 -16.75 -7.95 -0.71
CA GLY A 102 -16.12 -7.50 0.53
C GLY A 102 -16.44 -6.05 0.87
N LEU A 103 -16.36 -5.12 -0.10
CA LEU A 103 -16.71 -3.72 0.14
C LEU A 103 -18.21 -3.55 0.39
N ALA A 104 -19.08 -4.25 -0.36
CA ALA A 104 -20.52 -4.22 -0.12
C ALA A 104 -20.88 -4.78 1.26
N ALA A 105 -20.20 -5.84 1.70
CA ALA A 105 -20.42 -6.43 3.02
C ALA A 105 -19.93 -5.51 4.14
N LEU A 106 -18.76 -4.89 3.99
CA LEU A 106 -18.25 -3.90 4.94
C LEU A 106 -19.20 -2.70 5.07
N ASP A 107 -19.76 -2.20 3.96
CA ASP A 107 -20.76 -1.12 3.99
C ASP A 107 -22.06 -1.56 4.65
N ALA A 108 -22.52 -2.79 4.41
CA ALA A 108 -23.71 -3.35 5.05
C ALA A 108 -23.54 -3.52 6.57
N GLU A 109 -22.37 -4.01 7.02
CA GLU A 109 -22.02 -4.09 8.44
C GLU A 109 -22.01 -2.70 9.08
N SER A 110 -21.41 -1.73 8.40
CA SER A 110 -21.36 -0.34 8.84
C SER A 110 -22.76 0.23 9.04
N ARG A 111 -23.64 0.10 8.05
CA ARG A 111 -25.02 0.61 8.13
C ARG A 111 -25.82 -0.08 9.22
N LYS A 112 -25.64 -1.39 9.40
CA LYS A 112 -26.34 -2.15 10.45
C LYS A 112 -25.94 -1.70 11.86
N ARG A 113 -24.65 -1.40 12.07
CA ARG A 113 -24.11 -1.08 13.40
C ARG A 113 -24.15 0.42 13.73
N PHE A 114 -24.05 1.28 12.72
CA PHE A 114 -23.83 2.71 12.88
C PHE A 114 -24.72 3.59 11.99
N GLU A 115 -25.65 3.01 11.23
CA GLU A 115 -26.60 3.72 10.33
C GLU A 115 -25.95 4.58 9.22
N LEU A 116 -24.64 4.44 9.02
CA LEU A 116 -23.86 5.19 8.05
C LEU A 116 -23.09 4.25 7.11
N PRO A 117 -22.81 4.68 5.87
CA PRO A 117 -21.85 4.01 5.00
C PRO A 117 -20.47 3.96 5.65
N PHE A 118 -19.67 2.93 5.35
CA PHE A 118 -18.34 2.73 5.97
C PHE A 118 -17.44 3.95 5.79
N ALA A 119 -17.42 4.53 4.58
CA ALA A 119 -16.61 5.69 4.25
C ALA A 119 -17.05 6.99 4.94
N SER A 120 -18.24 7.02 5.54
CA SER A 120 -18.78 8.18 6.27
C SER A 120 -18.57 8.07 7.77
N LEU A 121 -18.06 6.93 8.26
CA LEU A 121 -17.72 6.75 9.67
C LEU A 121 -16.44 7.52 10.04
N GLY A 122 -16.32 7.84 11.33
CA GLY A 122 -15.04 8.24 11.91
C GLY A 122 -14.05 7.07 12.01
N GLU A 123 -12.79 7.39 12.28
CA GLU A 123 -11.67 6.44 12.31
C GLU A 123 -11.90 5.26 13.28
N GLU A 124 -12.35 5.54 14.50
CA GLU A 124 -12.50 4.51 15.53
C GLU A 124 -13.56 3.43 15.14
N PRO A 125 -14.79 3.80 14.71
CA PRO A 125 -15.74 2.84 14.15
C PRO A 125 -15.24 2.09 12.92
N GLN A 126 -14.48 2.74 12.02
CA GLN A 126 -13.89 2.06 10.86
C GLN A 126 -12.91 0.96 11.31
N ILE A 127 -11.99 1.28 12.23
CA ILE A 127 -11.04 0.32 12.79
C ILE A 127 -11.78 -0.82 13.51
N ALA A 128 -12.85 -0.53 14.25
CA ALA A 128 -13.63 -1.56 14.93
C ALA A 128 -14.24 -2.58 13.95
N LEU A 129 -14.79 -2.12 12.82
CA LEU A 129 -15.29 -2.99 11.76
C LEU A 129 -14.17 -3.84 11.12
N LEU A 130 -12.99 -3.26 10.91
CA LEU A 130 -11.85 -3.98 10.36
C LEU A 130 -11.33 -5.05 11.32
N LYS A 131 -11.31 -4.78 12.63
CA LYS A 131 -10.97 -5.77 13.66
C LYS A 131 -11.99 -6.92 13.68
N ALA A 132 -13.28 -6.62 13.55
CA ALA A 132 -14.32 -7.65 13.43
C ALA A 132 -14.11 -8.51 12.16
N MET A 133 -13.84 -7.87 11.02
CA MET A 133 -13.51 -8.56 9.76
C MET A 133 -12.28 -9.47 9.90
N GLN A 134 -11.21 -8.99 10.55
CA GLN A 134 -10.00 -9.76 10.86
C GLN A 134 -10.27 -10.95 11.80
N ALA A 135 -11.18 -10.80 12.75
CA ALA A 135 -11.59 -11.86 13.66
C ALA A 135 -12.50 -12.92 13.00
N GLY A 136 -13.06 -12.64 11.83
CA GLY A 136 -14.06 -13.49 11.17
C GLY A 136 -15.50 -13.18 11.59
N ASP A 137 -15.72 -12.08 12.30
CA ASP A 137 -17.00 -11.61 12.84
C ASP A 137 -17.76 -10.73 11.83
N GLY A 138 -17.77 -11.18 10.57
CA GLY A 138 -18.51 -10.59 9.47
C GLY A 138 -19.73 -11.47 9.15
N HIS A 139 -20.92 -10.92 9.28
CA HIS A 139 -22.20 -11.62 9.25
C HIS A 139 -23.22 -11.04 8.26
N ALA A 140 -22.91 -9.93 7.58
CA ALA A 140 -23.75 -9.38 6.53
C ALA A 140 -23.95 -10.39 5.38
N ASP A 141 -25.17 -10.50 4.87
CA ASP A 141 -25.53 -11.42 3.79
C ASP A 141 -24.71 -11.18 2.51
N ASN A 142 -24.22 -9.96 2.31
CA ASN A 142 -23.34 -9.55 1.23
C ASN A 142 -22.00 -10.32 1.19
N TRP A 143 -21.56 -10.93 2.31
CA TRP A 143 -20.42 -11.84 2.30
C TRP A 143 -20.68 -13.05 1.39
N GLN A 144 -21.94 -13.47 1.23
CA GLN A 144 -22.35 -14.56 0.33
C GLN A 144 -21.50 -15.84 0.50
N GLY A 145 -21.23 -16.21 1.75
CA GLY A 145 -20.41 -17.37 2.11
C GLY A 145 -18.89 -17.15 2.00
N MET A 146 -18.43 -15.98 1.53
CA MET A 146 -17.00 -15.62 1.56
C MET A 146 -16.58 -15.31 3.00
N PRO A 147 -15.60 -16.04 3.58
CA PRO A 147 -15.16 -15.76 4.94
C PRO A 147 -14.48 -14.39 5.05
N SER A 148 -15.01 -13.51 5.90
CA SER A 148 -14.52 -12.15 6.08
C SER A 148 -13.04 -12.10 6.49
N LYS A 149 -12.61 -13.03 7.36
CA LYS A 149 -11.21 -13.19 7.76
C LYS A 149 -10.27 -13.51 6.60
N LEU A 150 -10.70 -14.35 5.66
CA LEU A 150 -9.90 -14.67 4.48
C LEU A 150 -9.86 -13.50 3.51
N PHE A 151 -10.98 -12.79 3.33
CA PHE A 151 -10.97 -11.57 2.54
C PHE A 151 -10.00 -10.53 3.14
N PHE A 152 -9.98 -10.38 4.47
CA PHE A 152 -9.02 -9.51 5.16
C PHE A 152 -7.57 -9.92 4.89
N SER A 153 -7.20 -11.17 5.17
CA SER A 153 -5.80 -11.61 5.08
C SER A 153 -5.30 -11.72 3.64
N GLU A 154 -6.11 -12.30 2.75
CA GLU A 154 -5.67 -12.66 1.39
C GLU A 154 -5.93 -11.58 0.35
N ARG A 155 -6.86 -10.65 0.59
CA ARG A 155 -7.16 -9.55 -0.36
C ARG A 155 -6.79 -8.20 0.23
N VAL A 156 -7.42 -7.81 1.34
CA VAL A 156 -7.21 -6.48 1.92
C VAL A 156 -5.75 -6.24 2.26
N LEU A 157 -5.13 -7.08 3.09
CA LEU A 157 -3.73 -6.90 3.47
C LEU A 157 -2.80 -7.07 2.27
N HIS A 158 -2.96 -8.14 1.50
CA HIS A 158 -2.06 -8.46 0.39
C HIS A 158 -2.07 -7.37 -0.70
N ASP A 159 -3.25 -6.95 -1.17
CA ASP A 159 -3.36 -6.00 -2.27
C ASP A 159 -3.03 -4.57 -1.84
N ILE A 160 -3.44 -4.15 -0.62
CA ILE A 160 -3.17 -2.79 -0.13
C ILE A 160 -1.70 -2.62 0.25
N CYS A 161 -1.13 -3.54 1.02
CA CYS A 161 0.30 -3.47 1.37
C CYS A 161 1.17 -3.66 0.13
N GLY A 162 0.79 -4.55 -0.78
CA GLY A 162 1.47 -4.74 -2.06
C GLY A 162 1.45 -3.47 -2.91
N ALA A 163 0.30 -2.80 -3.01
CA ALA A 163 0.19 -1.51 -3.70
C ALA A 163 1.08 -0.45 -3.06
N TYR A 164 1.01 -0.26 -1.73
CA TYR A 164 1.80 0.72 -0.99
C TYR A 164 3.31 0.52 -1.20
N TYR A 165 3.82 -0.68 -0.88
CA TYR A 165 5.24 -0.99 -0.95
C TYR A 165 5.74 -1.23 -2.38
N SER A 166 4.88 -1.17 -3.40
CA SER A 166 5.33 -1.13 -4.80
C SER A 166 5.71 0.29 -5.26
N HIS A 167 5.28 1.32 -4.55
CA HIS A 167 5.44 2.70 -4.97
C HIS A 167 6.80 3.29 -4.53
N PRO A 168 7.54 4.01 -5.40
CA PRO A 168 8.88 4.54 -5.07
C PRO A 168 8.92 5.50 -3.87
N TYR A 169 7.80 6.17 -3.55
CA TYR A 169 7.72 6.99 -2.35
C TYR A 169 7.79 6.16 -1.05
N ALA A 170 7.15 4.98 -1.02
CA ALA A 170 7.29 4.08 0.12
C ALA A 170 8.75 3.59 0.26
N TRP A 171 9.42 3.33 -0.87
CA TRP A 171 10.81 2.91 -0.87
C TRP A 171 11.72 3.95 -0.25
N SER A 172 11.54 5.22 -0.60
CA SER A 172 12.32 6.32 -0.04
C SER A 172 12.07 6.46 1.46
N GLN A 173 10.83 6.28 1.92
CA GLN A 173 10.48 6.34 3.35
C GLN A 173 11.18 5.26 4.19
N ILE A 174 11.35 4.06 3.63
CA ILE A 174 11.98 2.92 4.32
C ILE A 174 13.44 2.71 3.94
N GLY A 175 14.04 3.61 3.14
CA GLY A 175 15.43 3.50 2.69
C GLY A 175 15.69 2.39 1.67
N PHE A 176 14.65 1.82 1.07
CA PHE A 176 14.79 0.75 0.09
C PHE A 176 15.42 1.28 -1.21
N GLY A 177 16.42 0.55 -1.68
CA GLY A 177 17.22 0.89 -2.85
C GLY A 177 16.51 0.76 -4.20
N GLY A 178 15.36 0.08 -4.23
CA GLY A 178 14.72 -0.38 -5.47
C GLY A 178 15.07 -1.83 -5.80
N PRO A 179 14.57 -2.37 -6.91
CA PRO A 179 14.82 -3.77 -7.28
C PRO A 179 16.32 -4.06 -7.47
N ALA A 180 16.73 -5.29 -7.19
CA ALA A 180 18.13 -5.70 -7.32
C ALA A 180 18.61 -5.67 -8.78
N ASN A 181 17.76 -5.96 -9.76
CA ASN A 181 18.15 -5.92 -11.17
C ASN A 181 18.25 -4.46 -11.68
N PRO A 182 19.28 -4.08 -12.47
CA PRO A 182 20.38 -4.91 -12.96
C PRO A 182 21.67 -4.83 -12.12
N ARG A 183 21.72 -3.94 -11.14
CA ARG A 183 22.97 -3.61 -10.41
C ARG A 183 23.40 -4.67 -9.40
N GLY A 184 22.44 -5.34 -8.77
CA GLY A 184 22.60 -6.27 -7.65
C GLY A 184 22.84 -5.56 -6.31
N TYR A 185 22.59 -6.26 -5.22
CA TYR A 185 23.07 -5.90 -3.88
C TYR A 185 24.29 -6.77 -3.58
N VAL A 186 25.45 -6.17 -3.33
CA VAL A 186 26.72 -6.94 -3.23
C VAL A 186 27.28 -6.97 -1.81
N ARG A 187 26.92 -6.02 -0.94
CA ARG A 187 27.35 -5.97 0.46
C ARG A 187 26.28 -6.51 1.40
N MET A 188 26.11 -7.84 1.41
CA MET A 188 25.06 -8.53 2.17
C MET A 188 25.44 -8.89 3.62
N THR A 189 26.55 -8.38 4.16
CA THR A 189 26.95 -8.65 5.55
C THR A 189 26.28 -7.66 6.52
N VAL A 190 26.13 -8.06 7.78
CA VAL A 190 25.50 -7.25 8.84
C VAL A 190 26.19 -5.88 8.93
N ASP A 191 25.37 -4.82 9.06
CA ASP A 191 25.79 -3.41 9.14
C ASP A 191 26.70 -2.96 7.97
N ARG A 192 26.57 -3.61 6.82
CA ARG A 192 27.16 -3.15 5.56
C ARG A 192 26.06 -2.74 4.59
N ARG A 193 26.40 -1.71 3.82
CA ARG A 193 25.60 -1.18 2.73
C ARG A 193 26.49 -0.90 1.54
N ASP A 194 25.92 -1.00 0.37
CA ASP A 194 26.49 -0.44 -0.83
C ASP A 194 26.47 1.10 -0.79
N PRO A 195 27.44 1.78 -1.43
CA PRO A 195 27.53 3.24 -1.37
C PRO A 195 26.29 3.98 -1.92
N TRP A 196 25.49 3.28 -2.74
CA TRP A 196 24.27 3.79 -3.36
C TRP A 196 23.00 3.46 -2.55
N GLU A 197 23.12 2.72 -1.45
CA GLU A 197 22.03 2.47 -0.50
C GLU A 197 21.88 3.64 0.48
N ALA A 198 20.65 3.83 0.94
CA ALA A 198 20.30 4.90 1.86
C ALA A 198 20.98 4.73 3.22
N VAL A 199 21.22 5.86 3.88
CA VAL A 199 21.76 5.98 5.22
C VAL A 199 20.62 6.29 6.18
N GLU A 200 20.47 5.41 7.17
CA GLU A 200 19.53 5.61 8.26
C GLU A 200 20.10 6.62 9.27
N ALA A 201 19.28 7.58 9.67
CA ALA A 201 19.61 8.53 10.71
C ALA A 201 19.45 7.90 12.09
N SER A 202 20.49 8.07 12.91
CA SER A 202 20.40 7.90 14.36
C SER A 202 19.98 9.21 15.00
N ASP A 203 19.48 9.15 16.23
CA ASP A 203 19.01 10.33 16.97
C ASP A 203 20.14 11.38 17.07
N GLY A 204 19.88 12.58 16.53
CA GLY A 204 20.84 13.69 16.52
C GLY A 204 21.86 13.69 15.37
N ASP A 205 21.81 12.71 14.46
CA ASP A 205 22.69 12.61 13.27
C ASP A 205 21.96 12.82 11.94
N GLU A 206 20.74 13.37 11.96
CA GLU A 206 19.90 13.54 10.77
C GLU A 206 20.56 14.43 9.72
N GLY A 207 21.39 15.38 10.16
CA GLY A 207 22.15 16.28 9.30
C GLY A 207 23.25 15.59 8.49
N ASN A 208 23.95 14.61 9.09
CA ASN A 208 24.97 13.84 8.38
C ASN A 208 24.32 12.83 7.42
N ALA A 209 23.32 12.08 7.91
CA ALA A 209 22.56 11.14 7.09
C ALA A 209 21.98 11.83 5.85
N ARG A 210 21.46 13.06 5.99
CA ARG A 210 20.96 13.86 4.86
C ARG A 210 22.03 14.17 3.82
N LYS A 211 23.25 14.53 4.24
CA LYS A 211 24.36 14.80 3.32
C LYS A 211 24.78 13.53 2.58
N GLU A 212 24.88 12.40 3.27
CA GLU A 212 25.24 11.13 2.63
C GLU A 212 24.15 10.68 1.64
N ASN A 213 22.88 10.81 2.00
CA ASN A 213 21.75 10.42 1.15
C ASN A 213 21.64 11.23 -0.15
N GLN A 214 22.19 12.44 -0.22
CA GLN A 214 22.27 13.21 -1.48
C GLN A 214 23.15 12.52 -2.55
N HIS A 215 24.03 11.61 -2.13
CA HIS A 215 24.93 10.88 -3.02
C HIS A 215 24.48 9.43 -3.30
N ALA A 216 23.38 8.97 -2.69
CA ALA A 216 22.88 7.60 -2.83
C ALA A 216 22.11 7.40 -4.14
N ARG A 217 22.83 7.08 -5.24
CA ARG A 217 22.27 6.94 -6.61
C ARG A 217 22.80 5.76 -7.45
#